data_AF-A0A7S1VPF7-F1
#
_entry.id   AF-A0A7S1VPF7-F1
#
_cell.length_a   1.000
_cell.length_b   1.000
_cell.length_c   1.000
_cell.angle_alpha   90.00
_cell.angle_beta   90.00
_cell.angle_gamma   90.00
#
_symmetry.space_group_name_H-M   'P 1'
#
loop_
_entity.id
_entity.type
_entity.pdbx_description
1 polymer ?
#
loop_
_entity_poly.entity_id
_entity_poly.type
_entity_poly.pdbx_seq_one_letter_code
_entity_poly.pdbx_strand_id
1 'polypeptide(L)'
;VMKLMLVDALERWWISSFGMKALERNRSYLSIDLAPMFEDPTYSSIIHDLLEDALARNDVVPLPVILFEADKVEEALRYMSAGKHIGKVVFRMRGFVPERIAPRYYTSGTHVITGGLGGFGLELTAWLLEHGASKVVVTSRSGVRTGWQKFRLGRLREKYGEEAVAKSSLNVVKMSESRELLEGPGGGTKKLRGIWHVAMVLRDCFFERMQPELWDEVNDVKVIGLQNLDKLTRHGGYELDSFTVFSSVASLFGSVGQSNYCNANAACETIVERRHFEGIVPGGLAVQWGLIDNVGFLAKEENADMTFSQVVPQNVDQSLDSLHALLAVGGIISSYQLPSGKVDDGSESIITIEVLKAKIAQILGGNPGDYNMETPLDQYGVDSLSRMEIVGWMDKHVDSNVTPAFLTSETTLQVIFEYVSAHSINVGSSNDKLNEHRNEESGS
;
A
#
# COMPACT_ATOMS: atom_id res chain seq x y z
N VAL A 1 31.43 -5.48 28.23
CA VAL A 1 31.25 -4.24 27.45
C VAL A 1 31.65 -4.43 25.98
N MET A 2 32.84 -4.97 25.63
CA MET A 2 33.20 -5.32 24.23
C MET A 2 32.30 -6.37 23.54
N LYS A 3 31.54 -7.17 24.29
CA LYS A 3 30.67 -8.23 23.75
C LYS A 3 29.31 -7.73 23.23
N LEU A 4 28.92 -6.49 23.57
CA LEU A 4 27.63 -5.91 23.17
C LEU A 4 27.73 -5.01 21.93
N MET A 5 28.85 -4.29 21.74
CA MET A 5 29.03 -3.43 20.55
C MET A 5 29.30 -4.19 19.26
N LEU A 6 29.73 -5.45 19.32
CA LEU A 6 29.90 -6.25 18.11
C LEU A 6 28.56 -6.68 17.50
N VAL A 7 27.50 -6.87 18.31
CA VAL A 7 26.26 -7.50 17.84
C VAL A 7 25.51 -6.60 16.83
N ASP A 8 25.46 -5.29 17.04
CA ASP A 8 24.73 -4.37 16.13
C ASP A 8 25.41 -4.15 14.77
N ALA A 9 26.74 -4.26 14.70
CA ALA A 9 27.47 -4.21 13.43
C ALA A 9 27.45 -5.57 12.69
N LEU A 10 27.21 -6.67 13.41
CA LEU A 10 27.32 -8.05 12.92
C LEU A 10 26.10 -8.53 12.11
N GLU A 11 24.95 -7.86 12.17
CA GLU A 11 23.75 -8.27 11.42
C GLU A 11 23.72 -7.79 9.95
N ARG A 12 24.54 -6.81 9.57
CA ARG A 12 24.44 -6.13 8.25
C ARG A 12 25.39 -6.64 7.17
N TRP A 13 26.41 -7.44 7.51
CA TRP A 13 27.46 -7.86 6.57
C TRP A 13 27.86 -9.32 6.79
N TRP A 14 28.28 -10.01 5.72
CA TRP A 14 28.76 -11.40 5.77
C TRP A 14 29.81 -11.58 6.88
N ILE A 15 29.52 -12.48 7.84
CA ILE A 15 30.42 -12.79 8.95
C ILE A 15 31.64 -13.54 8.41
N SER A 16 32.76 -12.84 8.27
CA SER A 16 34.07 -13.48 8.09
C SER A 16 34.70 -13.75 9.46
N SER A 17 35.26 -14.94 9.64
CA SER A 17 35.90 -15.31 10.92
C SER A 17 37.17 -14.48 11.14
N PHE A 18 37.21 -13.70 12.22
CA PHE A 18 38.40 -12.93 12.61
C PHE A 18 39.35 -13.79 13.47
N GLY A 19 40.62 -13.87 13.07
CA GLY A 19 41.63 -14.68 13.76
C GLY A 19 42.10 -14.06 15.08
N MET A 20 41.58 -14.54 16.21
CA MET A 20 41.87 -14.01 17.56
C MET A 20 43.36 -14.02 17.97
N LYS A 21 44.18 -14.91 17.39
CA LYS A 21 45.64 -14.94 17.63
C LYS A 21 46.33 -13.62 17.26
N ALA A 22 45.76 -12.84 16.35
CA ALA A 22 46.31 -11.54 15.98
C ALA A 22 46.33 -10.54 17.16
N LEU A 23 45.46 -10.71 18.15
CA LEU A 23 45.34 -9.82 19.30
C LEU A 23 46.32 -10.17 20.44
N GLU A 24 46.91 -11.37 20.44
CA GLU A 24 47.87 -11.83 21.46
C GLU A 24 49.13 -10.96 21.55
N ARG A 25 49.46 -10.23 20.48
CA ARG A 25 50.59 -9.28 20.44
C ARG A 25 50.21 -7.88 20.91
N ASN A 26 49.27 -7.78 21.84
CA ASN A 26 48.73 -6.52 22.36
C ASN A 26 48.26 -5.57 21.23
N ARG A 27 47.57 -6.13 20.23
CA ARG A 27 47.03 -5.36 19.10
C ARG A 27 45.57 -5.01 19.36
N SER A 28 45.15 -3.84 18.88
CA SER A 28 43.75 -3.40 18.92
C SER A 28 43.12 -3.50 17.54
N TYR A 29 41.87 -3.94 17.48
CA TYR A 29 41.04 -3.88 16.28
C TYR A 29 39.99 -2.79 16.46
N LEU A 30 40.00 -1.81 15.55
CA LEU A 30 39.08 -0.66 15.58
C LEU A 30 38.22 -0.74 14.32
N SER A 31 36.92 -0.96 14.50
CA SER A 31 35.94 -0.80 13.44
C SER A 31 35.47 0.64 13.44
N ILE A 32 35.60 1.34 12.32
CA ILE A 32 35.22 2.75 12.18
C ILE A 32 34.06 2.84 11.20
N ASP A 33 32.89 3.23 11.69
CA ASP A 33 31.74 3.60 10.88
C ASP A 33 31.41 5.07 11.15
N LEU A 34 31.63 5.91 10.14
CA LEU A 34 31.46 7.35 10.26
C LEU A 34 30.00 7.78 10.19
N ALA A 35 29.11 6.99 9.58
CA ALA A 35 27.71 7.38 9.37
C ALA A 35 26.97 7.69 10.69
N PRO A 36 26.95 6.81 11.71
CA PRO A 36 26.32 7.11 12.99
C PRO A 36 27.07 8.19 13.78
N MET A 37 28.38 8.35 13.56
CA MET A 37 29.17 9.39 14.25
C MET A 37 28.80 10.80 13.79
N PHE A 38 28.40 10.98 12.52
CA PHE A 38 27.95 12.28 12.02
C PHE A 38 26.57 12.69 12.57
N GLU A 39 25.74 11.73 12.98
CA GLU A 39 24.42 11.99 13.58
C GLU A 39 24.50 12.34 15.08
N ASP A 40 25.56 11.91 15.77
CA ASP A 40 25.80 12.22 17.18
C ASP A 40 26.43 13.62 17.35
N PRO A 41 25.75 14.56 18.03
CA PRO A 41 26.27 15.92 18.25
C PRO A 41 27.63 15.96 18.95
N THR A 42 27.97 14.94 19.74
CA THR A 42 29.21 14.83 20.50
C THR A 42 30.43 14.69 19.58
N TYR A 43 30.29 13.90 18.52
CA TYR A 43 31.40 13.61 17.59
C TYR A 43 31.44 14.60 16.44
N SER A 44 30.29 15.14 16.04
CA SER A 44 30.19 16.11 14.95
C SER A 44 31.09 17.35 15.16
N SER A 45 31.08 17.91 16.38
CA SER A 45 31.96 19.06 16.71
C SER A 45 33.44 18.69 16.66
N ILE A 46 33.83 17.55 17.24
CA ILE A 46 35.22 17.09 17.27
C ILE A 46 35.75 16.86 15.84
N ILE A 47 34.95 16.22 14.97
CA ILE A 47 35.33 15.98 13.58
C ILE A 47 35.47 17.30 12.82
N HIS A 48 34.56 18.26 13.07
CA HIS A 48 34.63 19.58 12.47
C HIS A 48 35.93 20.31 12.86
N ASP A 49 36.24 20.39 14.15
CA ASP A 49 37.44 21.05 14.66
C ASP A 49 38.73 20.41 14.11
N LEU A 50 38.79 19.07 14.09
CA LEU A 50 39.91 18.34 13.50
C LEU A 50 40.09 18.62 12.01
N LEU A 51 38.99 18.71 11.26
CA LEU A 51 39.02 19.01 9.84
C LEU A 51 39.48 20.45 9.59
N GLU A 52 39.01 21.40 10.39
CA GLU A 52 39.39 22.82 10.30
C GLU A 52 40.89 23.02 10.57
N ASP A 53 41.42 22.40 11.63
CA ASP A 53 42.84 22.41 11.95
C ASP A 53 43.70 21.76 10.86
N ALA A 54 43.21 20.67 10.25
CA ALA A 54 43.92 19.98 9.17
C ALA A 54 43.91 20.78 7.85
N LEU A 55 42.81 21.47 7.55
CA LEU A 55 42.71 22.40 6.42
C LEU A 55 43.62 23.62 6.61
N ALA A 56 43.64 24.21 7.81
CA ALA A 56 44.50 25.35 8.13
C ALA A 56 45.99 25.03 7.98
N ARG A 57 46.37 23.77 8.23
CA ARG A 57 47.74 23.26 8.05
C ARG A 57 48.06 22.77 6.63
N ASN A 58 47.10 22.79 5.71
CA ASN A 58 47.19 22.16 4.39
C ASN A 58 47.50 20.65 4.42
N ASP A 59 47.16 19.95 5.51
CA ASP A 59 47.28 18.49 5.61
C ASP A 59 46.19 17.79 4.76
N VAL A 60 45.06 18.48 4.53
CA VAL A 60 43.96 18.02 3.68
C VAL A 60 43.93 18.85 2.41
N VAL A 61 44.07 18.19 1.26
CA VAL A 61 44.03 18.83 -0.07
C VAL A 61 42.90 18.23 -0.93
N PRO A 62 42.31 19.02 -1.86
CA PRO A 62 41.28 18.51 -2.76
C PRO A 62 41.78 17.32 -3.58
N LEU A 63 40.98 16.26 -3.63
CA LEU A 63 41.24 15.11 -4.49
C LEU A 63 40.98 15.46 -5.97
N PRO A 64 41.60 14.74 -6.93
CA PRO A 64 41.22 14.84 -8.34
C PRO A 64 39.71 14.67 -8.51
N VAL A 65 39.08 15.55 -9.29
CA VAL A 65 37.63 15.55 -9.50
C VAL A 65 37.31 15.09 -10.92
N ILE A 66 36.45 14.09 -11.02
CA ILE A 66 35.84 13.65 -12.27
C ILE A 66 34.42 14.17 -12.26
N LEU A 67 34.12 15.05 -13.19
CA LEU A 67 32.89 15.82 -13.20
C LEU A 67 31.90 15.24 -14.23
N PHE A 68 30.70 14.95 -13.76
CA PHE A 68 29.55 14.62 -14.61
C PHE A 68 28.51 15.73 -14.51
N GLU A 69 27.79 15.98 -15.60
CA GLU A 69 26.58 16.82 -15.55
C GLU A 69 25.46 16.08 -14.80
N ALA A 70 24.54 16.81 -14.17
CA ALA A 70 23.52 16.22 -13.30
C ALA A 70 22.48 15.35 -14.02
N ASP A 71 22.37 15.45 -15.35
CA ASP A 71 21.55 14.56 -16.19
C ASP A 71 22.22 13.21 -16.47
N LYS A 72 23.53 13.07 -16.18
CA LYS A 72 24.33 11.87 -16.41
C LYS A 72 24.57 11.02 -15.16
N VAL A 73 23.60 10.99 -14.24
CA VAL A 73 23.72 10.24 -12.97
C VAL A 73 24.02 8.77 -13.21
N GLU A 74 23.30 8.12 -14.12
CA GLU A 74 23.48 6.70 -14.39
C GLU A 74 24.88 6.39 -14.93
N GLU A 75 25.37 7.21 -15.88
CA GLU A 75 26.72 7.08 -16.44
C GLU A 75 27.79 7.24 -15.35
N ALA A 76 27.63 8.23 -14.47
CA ALA A 76 28.54 8.48 -13.36
C ALA A 76 28.56 7.31 -12.36
N LEU A 77 27.40 6.75 -12.02
CA LEU A 77 27.30 5.59 -11.12
C LEU A 77 27.91 4.34 -11.74
N ARG A 78 27.71 4.10 -13.04
CA ARG A 78 28.37 3.02 -13.79
C ARG A 78 29.88 3.23 -13.86
N TYR A 79 30.34 4.46 -14.05
CA TYR A 79 31.76 4.80 -14.08
C TYR A 79 32.41 4.58 -12.70
N MET A 80 31.72 4.96 -11.62
CA MET A 80 32.15 4.72 -10.24
C MET A 80 32.20 3.22 -9.91
N SER A 81 31.15 2.46 -10.24
CA SER A 81 31.07 1.02 -9.95
C SER A 81 32.09 0.19 -10.72
N ALA A 82 32.51 0.64 -11.91
CA ALA A 82 33.58 0.03 -12.67
C ALA A 82 34.99 0.23 -12.06
N GLY A 83 35.13 1.01 -10.98
CA GLY A 83 36.41 1.23 -10.30
C GLY A 83 37.45 2.00 -11.12
N LYS A 84 37.03 2.70 -12.19
CA LYS A 84 37.93 3.39 -13.13
C LYS A 84 38.37 4.79 -12.68
N HIS A 85 37.90 5.25 -11.52
CA HIS A 85 38.10 6.62 -11.04
C HIS A 85 39.27 6.72 -10.07
N ILE A 86 40.03 7.81 -10.16
CA ILE A 86 40.99 8.24 -9.14
C ILE A 86 40.44 9.55 -8.56
N GLY A 87 40.29 9.62 -7.24
CA GLY A 87 39.74 10.78 -6.54
C GLY A 87 38.23 10.70 -6.37
N LYS A 88 37.49 11.78 -6.67
CA LYS A 88 36.05 11.89 -6.43
C LYS A 88 35.26 12.10 -7.72
N VAL A 89 34.18 11.33 -7.87
CA VAL A 89 33.14 11.56 -8.86
C VAL A 89 32.17 12.60 -8.30
N VAL A 90 31.97 13.70 -9.01
CA VAL A 90 31.15 14.84 -8.56
C VAL A 90 30.16 15.23 -9.65
N PHE A 91 28.98 15.69 -9.24
CA PHE A 91 27.94 16.18 -10.13
C PHE A 91 27.93 17.70 -10.21
N ARG A 92 27.88 18.24 -11.44
CA ARG A 92 27.60 19.66 -11.67
C ARG A 92 26.08 19.87 -11.66
N MET A 93 25.58 20.45 -10.56
CA MET A 93 24.15 20.75 -10.38
C MET A 93 23.73 22.09 -11.00
N ARG A 94 24.68 22.96 -11.36
CA ARG A 94 24.38 24.33 -11.79
C ARG A 94 23.68 24.34 -13.16
N GLY A 95 22.45 24.85 -13.21
CA GLY A 95 21.65 24.91 -14.44
C GLY A 95 20.85 23.64 -14.72
N PHE A 96 20.95 22.62 -13.85
CA PHE A 96 20.10 21.44 -13.92
C PHE A 96 18.70 21.79 -13.42
N VAL A 97 17.71 21.54 -14.28
CA VAL A 97 16.30 21.56 -13.90
C VAL A 97 15.86 20.10 -13.90
N PRO A 98 15.57 19.50 -12.73
CA PRO A 98 15.09 18.12 -12.71
C PRO A 98 13.80 18.01 -13.51
N GLU A 99 13.60 16.85 -14.15
CA GLU A 99 12.29 16.51 -14.70
C GLU A 99 11.21 16.66 -13.61
N ARG A 100 10.00 17.04 -14.03
CA ARG A 100 8.90 17.36 -13.13
C ARG A 100 8.65 16.17 -12.19
N ILE A 101 9.08 16.32 -10.93
CA ILE A 101 8.86 15.32 -9.88
C ILE A 101 7.34 15.15 -9.74
N ALA A 102 6.88 13.89 -9.74
CA ALA A 102 5.49 13.60 -9.46
C ALA A 102 5.13 14.20 -8.08
N PRO A 103 4.07 15.03 -7.99
CA PRO A 103 3.70 15.66 -6.73
C PRO A 103 3.41 14.58 -5.68
N ARG A 104 4.12 14.65 -4.54
CA ARG A 104 3.85 13.82 -3.38
C ARG A 104 3.01 14.60 -2.39
N TYR A 105 2.07 13.89 -1.77
CA TYR A 105 1.25 14.44 -0.70
C TYR A 105 2.01 14.30 0.61
N TYR A 106 2.30 15.44 1.24
CA TYR A 106 2.80 15.51 2.61
C TYR A 106 1.83 16.35 3.42
N THR A 107 1.66 16.00 4.69
CA THR A 107 0.72 16.67 5.58
C THR A 107 1.28 16.79 6.99
N SER A 108 0.45 17.30 7.91
CA SER A 108 0.80 17.51 9.30
C SER A 108 -0.45 17.47 10.16
N GLY A 109 -0.29 17.60 11.48
CA GLY A 109 -1.43 17.76 12.39
C GLY A 109 -2.37 16.55 12.44
N THR A 110 -3.63 16.83 12.75
CA THR A 110 -4.67 15.82 12.93
C THR A 110 -5.43 15.57 11.62
N HIS A 111 -5.66 14.29 11.31
CA HIS A 111 -6.64 13.87 10.32
C HIS A 111 -7.78 13.07 10.95
N VAL A 112 -9.00 13.27 10.45
CA VAL A 112 -10.18 12.50 10.85
C VAL A 112 -10.56 11.55 9.72
N ILE A 113 -10.60 10.26 10.00
CA ILE A 113 -11.09 9.24 9.07
C ILE A 113 -12.40 8.68 9.60
N THR A 114 -13.48 8.93 8.87
CA THR A 114 -14.76 8.28 9.21
C THR A 114 -14.79 6.87 8.67
N GLY A 115 -15.28 5.90 9.47
CA GLY A 115 -15.23 4.49 9.08
C GLY A 115 -13.81 3.92 9.09
N GLY A 116 -12.87 4.56 9.80
CA GLY A 116 -11.43 4.27 9.73
C GLY A 116 -11.01 2.90 10.29
N LEU A 117 -11.92 2.10 10.85
CA LEU A 117 -11.64 0.72 11.26
C LEU A 117 -11.92 -0.33 10.17
N GLY A 118 -12.38 0.09 8.98
CA GLY A 118 -12.42 -0.79 7.80
C GLY A 118 -11.01 -1.13 7.29
N GLY A 119 -10.91 -2.14 6.41
CA GLY A 119 -9.64 -2.56 5.79
C GLY A 119 -8.88 -1.39 5.18
N PHE A 120 -9.50 -0.71 4.21
CA PHE A 120 -8.95 0.50 3.59
C PHE A 120 -8.68 1.61 4.63
N GLY A 121 -9.60 1.86 5.56
CA GLY A 121 -9.46 2.94 6.55
C GLY A 121 -8.22 2.81 7.45
N LEU A 122 -7.84 1.59 7.82
CA LEU A 122 -6.62 1.32 8.61
C LEU A 122 -5.34 1.48 7.78
N GLU A 123 -5.36 1.09 6.51
CA GLU A 123 -4.21 1.32 5.62
C GLU A 123 -4.06 2.80 5.27
N LEU A 124 -5.15 3.53 5.08
CA LEU A 124 -5.12 4.99 4.95
C LEU A 124 -4.57 5.66 6.22
N THR A 125 -4.87 5.11 7.41
CA THR A 125 -4.27 5.60 8.66
C THR A 125 -2.76 5.43 8.65
N ALA A 126 -2.26 4.27 8.22
CA ALA A 126 -0.82 4.02 8.08
C ALA A 126 -0.18 5.02 7.11
N TRP A 127 -0.79 5.16 5.93
CA TRP A 127 -0.31 6.05 4.87
C TRP A 127 -0.24 7.51 5.33
N LEU A 128 -1.25 8.01 6.04
CA LEU A 128 -1.23 9.38 6.56
C LEU A 128 -0.10 9.62 7.58
N LEU A 129 0.12 8.68 8.49
CA LEU A 129 1.20 8.75 9.48
C LEU A 129 2.58 8.72 8.81
N GLU A 130 2.74 7.90 7.77
CA GLU A 130 3.98 7.85 6.95
C GLU A 130 4.25 9.16 6.22
N HIS A 131 3.19 9.89 5.85
CA HIS A 131 3.27 11.14 5.11
C HIS A 131 3.21 12.40 5.98
N GLY A 132 3.37 12.25 7.31
CA GLY A 132 3.62 13.36 8.23
C GLY A 132 2.45 13.75 9.14
N ALA A 133 1.29 13.08 9.06
CA ALA A 133 0.23 13.28 10.05
C ALA A 133 0.75 12.98 11.45
N SER A 134 0.53 13.88 12.41
CA SER A 134 0.94 13.66 13.80
C SER A 134 -0.11 12.89 14.60
N LYS A 135 -1.38 12.93 14.16
CA LYS A 135 -2.48 12.19 14.77
C LYS A 135 -3.54 11.83 13.74
N VAL A 136 -4.06 10.62 13.83
CA VAL A 136 -5.22 10.17 13.06
C VAL A 136 -6.33 9.75 14.02
N VAL A 137 -7.50 10.36 13.87
CA VAL A 137 -8.72 10.01 14.61
C VAL A 137 -9.59 9.14 13.72
N VAL A 138 -9.68 7.85 14.04
CA VAL A 138 -10.53 6.89 13.32
C VAL A 138 -11.89 6.77 14.00
N THR A 139 -12.98 7.02 13.27
CA THR A 139 -14.33 6.86 13.80
C THR A 139 -14.89 5.48 13.49
N SER A 140 -15.54 4.87 14.47
CA SER A 140 -16.32 3.65 14.30
C SER A 140 -17.40 3.56 15.38
N ARG A 141 -18.66 3.46 14.95
CA ARG A 141 -19.81 3.23 15.84
C ARG A 141 -19.69 1.93 16.65
N SER A 142 -18.98 0.97 16.07
CA SER A 142 -18.93 -0.42 16.52
C SER A 142 -17.67 -0.77 17.29
N GLY A 143 -16.70 0.15 17.33
CA GLY A 143 -15.36 -0.14 17.84
C GLY A 143 -14.64 -1.24 17.07
N VAL A 144 -13.66 -1.85 17.73
CA VAL A 144 -12.85 -2.95 17.19
C VAL A 144 -13.62 -4.26 17.35
N ARG A 145 -13.87 -4.96 16.23
CA ARG A 145 -14.64 -6.21 16.20
C ARG A 145 -13.81 -7.42 15.77
N THR A 146 -12.71 -7.22 15.06
CA THR A 146 -11.91 -8.32 14.50
C THR A 146 -10.50 -8.37 15.11
N GLY A 147 -9.90 -9.56 15.10
CA GLY A 147 -8.51 -9.76 15.50
C GLY A 147 -7.55 -8.94 14.63
N TRP A 148 -7.81 -8.87 13.32
CA TRP A 148 -7.02 -8.06 12.39
C TRP A 148 -7.05 -6.56 12.73
N GLN A 149 -8.23 -5.98 13.00
CA GLN A 149 -8.33 -4.58 13.42
C GLN A 149 -7.54 -4.30 14.70
N LYS A 150 -7.61 -5.22 15.68
CA LYS A 150 -6.84 -5.10 16.93
C LYS A 150 -5.34 -5.16 16.67
N PHE A 151 -4.90 -6.13 15.86
CA PHE A 151 -3.51 -6.30 15.47
C PHE A 151 -2.97 -5.08 14.73
N ARG A 152 -3.65 -4.61 13.68
CA ARG A 152 -3.20 -3.49 12.84
C ARG A 152 -3.12 -2.19 13.64
N LEU A 153 -4.12 -1.89 14.46
CA LEU A 153 -4.06 -0.74 15.38
C LEU A 153 -2.90 -0.85 16.37
N GLY A 154 -2.64 -2.05 16.91
CA GLY A 154 -1.52 -2.29 17.81
C GLY A 154 -0.17 -1.98 17.14
N ARG A 155 0.02 -2.46 15.90
CA ARG A 155 1.25 -2.20 15.12
C ARG A 155 1.43 -0.72 14.79
N LEU A 156 0.35 -0.01 14.46
CA LEU A 156 0.42 1.43 14.21
C LEU A 156 0.82 2.20 15.47
N ARG A 157 0.25 1.84 16.62
CA ARG A 157 0.58 2.48 17.90
C ARG A 157 1.99 2.13 18.41
N GLU A 158 2.45 0.93 18.13
CA GLU A 158 3.84 0.52 18.40
C GLU A 158 4.83 1.32 17.56
N LYS A 159 4.56 1.50 16.25
CA LYS A 159 5.45 2.21 15.31
C LYS A 159 5.44 3.73 15.51
N TYR A 160 4.29 4.34 15.76
CA TYR A 160 4.12 5.81 15.78
C TYR A 160 3.79 6.39 17.17
N GLY A 161 3.59 5.55 18.18
CA GLY A 161 3.17 5.94 19.53
C GLY A 161 1.66 5.83 19.74
N GLU A 162 1.26 5.62 21.01
CA GLU A 162 -0.14 5.39 21.40
C GLU A 162 -1.07 6.54 21.03
N GLU A 163 -0.58 7.78 21.12
CA GLU A 163 -1.35 9.01 20.84
C GLU A 163 -1.53 9.31 19.35
N ALA A 164 -0.75 8.66 18.48
CA ALA A 164 -0.79 8.88 17.03
C ALA A 164 -2.10 8.35 16.41
N VAL A 165 -2.74 7.34 17.03
CA VAL A 165 -4.02 6.79 16.55
C VAL A 165 -5.07 6.79 17.65
N ALA A 166 -5.98 7.75 17.56
CA ALA A 166 -7.13 7.87 18.46
C ALA A 166 -8.38 7.24 17.84
N LYS A 167 -9.17 6.56 18.67
CA LYS A 167 -10.47 6.02 18.26
C LYS A 167 -11.57 6.93 18.76
N SER A 168 -12.62 7.10 17.97
CA SER A 168 -13.83 7.80 18.37
C SER A 168 -15.09 7.00 18.02
N SER A 169 -16.05 6.95 18.93
CA SER A 169 -17.37 6.35 18.70
C SER A 169 -18.41 7.37 18.20
N LEU A 170 -18.02 8.63 18.01
CA LEU A 170 -18.89 9.70 17.56
C LEU A 170 -19.44 9.43 16.15
N ASN A 171 -20.73 9.69 15.98
CA ASN A 171 -21.47 9.47 14.75
C ASN A 171 -21.66 10.78 13.98
N VAL A 172 -21.03 10.85 12.80
CA VAL A 172 -21.03 12.06 11.96
C VAL A 172 -22.41 12.43 11.37
N VAL A 173 -23.38 11.52 11.45
CA VAL A 173 -24.79 11.80 11.09
C VAL A 173 -25.42 12.83 12.02
N LYS A 174 -24.97 12.90 13.27
CA LYS A 174 -25.46 13.88 14.25
C LYS A 174 -24.55 15.11 14.26
N MET A 175 -25.12 16.27 13.96
CA MET A 175 -24.38 17.53 13.90
C MET A 175 -23.58 17.84 15.18
N SER A 176 -24.14 17.57 16.36
CA SER A 176 -23.46 17.79 17.64
C SER A 176 -22.23 16.90 17.81
N GLU A 177 -22.33 15.63 17.45
CA GLU A 177 -21.22 14.67 17.54
C GLU A 177 -20.16 14.94 16.45
N SER A 178 -20.56 15.40 15.26
CA SER A 178 -19.63 15.90 14.24
C SER A 178 -18.85 17.11 14.73
N ARG A 179 -19.52 18.04 15.41
CA ARG A 179 -18.85 19.21 16.00
C ARG A 179 -17.85 18.78 17.07
N GLU A 180 -18.27 17.91 17.98
CA GLU A 180 -17.39 17.37 19.02
C GLU A 180 -16.18 16.62 18.42
N LEU A 181 -16.37 15.87 17.34
CA LEU A 181 -15.29 15.16 16.65
C LEU A 181 -14.24 16.13 16.08
N LEU A 182 -14.68 17.25 15.50
CA LEU A 182 -13.78 18.23 14.88
C LEU A 182 -13.19 19.23 15.89
N GLU A 183 -13.91 19.60 16.95
CA GLU A 183 -13.46 20.61 17.91
C GLU A 183 -12.82 20.00 19.17
N GLY A 184 -13.06 18.71 19.43
CA GLY A 184 -12.64 18.02 20.64
C GLY A 184 -11.12 17.76 20.74
N PRO A 185 -10.69 17.04 21.79
CA PRO A 185 -9.28 16.83 22.12
C PRO A 185 -8.47 16.12 21.02
N GLY A 186 -9.16 15.44 20.09
CA GLY A 186 -8.56 14.82 18.92
C GLY A 186 -8.29 15.79 17.77
N GLY A 187 -9.14 16.81 17.58
CA GLY A 187 -9.26 17.59 16.35
C GLY A 187 -9.22 19.10 16.45
N GLY A 188 -9.07 19.69 17.66
CA GLY A 188 -9.18 21.14 17.91
C GLY A 188 -8.75 22.06 16.74
N THR A 189 -9.53 23.11 16.50
CA THR A 189 -9.61 23.91 15.25
C THR A 189 -8.29 24.29 14.57
N LYS A 190 -7.19 24.47 15.31
CA LYS A 190 -5.87 24.81 14.76
C LYS A 190 -5.00 23.61 14.34
N LYS A 191 -5.40 22.39 14.67
CA LYS A 191 -4.64 21.16 14.43
C LYS A 191 -5.24 20.28 13.35
N LEU A 192 -6.55 20.39 13.06
CA LEU A 192 -7.18 19.59 12.01
C LEU A 192 -6.68 20.04 10.63
N ARG A 193 -6.05 19.10 9.93
CA ARG A 193 -5.52 19.29 8.57
C ARG A 193 -6.22 18.43 7.53
N GLY A 194 -6.97 17.40 7.91
CA GLY A 194 -7.75 16.69 6.90
C GLY A 194 -8.92 15.88 7.38
N ILE A 195 -9.89 15.74 6.48
CA ILE A 195 -11.07 14.91 6.63
C ILE A 195 -11.10 13.89 5.51
N TRP A 196 -11.25 12.63 5.89
CA TRP A 196 -11.30 11.48 5.00
C TRP A 196 -12.60 10.72 5.25
N HIS A 197 -13.54 10.85 4.33
CA HIS A 197 -14.85 10.22 4.43
C HIS A 197 -14.85 8.83 3.77
N VAL A 198 -14.58 7.80 4.57
CA VAL A 198 -14.51 6.39 4.15
C VAL A 198 -15.68 5.57 4.73
N ALA A 199 -16.52 6.18 5.57
CA ALA A 199 -17.64 5.49 6.20
C ALA A 199 -18.65 5.00 5.16
N MET A 200 -18.99 3.73 5.24
CA MET A 200 -20.03 3.13 4.42
C MET A 200 -20.75 2.02 5.15
N VAL A 201 -21.99 1.78 4.73
CA VAL A 201 -22.81 0.61 5.04
C VAL A 201 -23.39 0.16 3.71
N LEU A 202 -23.42 -1.15 3.48
CA LEU A 202 -24.05 -1.74 2.30
C LEU A 202 -25.40 -2.36 2.68
N ARG A 203 -26.38 -2.14 1.80
CA ARG A 203 -27.75 -2.64 1.87
C ARG A 203 -28.20 -3.00 0.48
N ASP A 204 -27.54 -4.02 -0.05
CA ASP A 204 -27.71 -4.43 -1.43
C ASP A 204 -29.08 -5.11 -1.59
N CYS A 205 -29.86 -4.57 -2.51
CA CYS A 205 -31.21 -4.99 -2.77
C CYS A 205 -31.62 -4.54 -4.17
N PHE A 206 -32.28 -5.41 -4.93
CA PHE A 206 -32.90 -5.01 -6.19
C PHE A 206 -33.88 -3.85 -5.93
N PHE A 207 -33.93 -2.90 -6.87
CA PHE A 207 -34.72 -1.68 -6.71
C PHE A 207 -36.20 -1.98 -6.41
N GLU A 208 -36.78 -3.02 -7.02
CA GLU A 208 -38.15 -3.48 -6.78
C GLU A 208 -38.45 -3.86 -5.31
N ARG A 209 -37.41 -4.24 -4.56
CA ARG A 209 -37.49 -4.65 -3.15
C ARG A 209 -36.89 -3.60 -2.20
N MET A 210 -36.41 -2.48 -2.73
CA MET A 210 -35.79 -1.42 -1.94
C MET A 210 -36.82 -0.76 -1.03
N GLN A 211 -36.63 -0.93 0.28
CA GLN A 211 -37.44 -0.25 1.29
C GLN A 211 -36.80 1.10 1.67
N PRO A 212 -37.59 2.12 2.06
CA PRO A 212 -37.06 3.42 2.48
C PRO A 212 -35.98 3.31 3.57
N GLU A 213 -36.12 2.38 4.51
CA GLU A 213 -35.16 2.21 5.60
C GLU A 213 -33.79 1.74 5.10
N LEU A 214 -33.75 0.86 4.09
CA LEU A 214 -32.51 0.39 3.47
C LEU A 214 -31.84 1.49 2.64
N TRP A 215 -32.63 2.39 2.07
CA TRP A 215 -32.15 3.56 1.36
C TRP A 215 -31.54 4.58 2.32
N ASP A 216 -32.27 4.90 3.39
CA ASP A 216 -31.88 5.88 4.39
C ASP A 216 -30.64 5.42 5.17
N GLU A 217 -30.53 4.14 5.52
CA GLU A 217 -29.34 3.61 6.22
C GLU A 217 -28.02 3.85 5.47
N VAL A 218 -28.04 3.78 4.13
CA VAL A 218 -26.86 4.02 3.28
C VAL A 218 -26.62 5.53 3.12
N ASN A 219 -27.67 6.29 2.85
CA ASN A 219 -27.59 7.73 2.63
C ASN A 219 -27.23 8.50 3.90
N ASP A 220 -27.73 8.10 5.06
CA ASP A 220 -27.39 8.73 6.33
C ASP A 220 -25.89 8.71 6.57
N VAL A 221 -25.28 7.52 6.44
CA VAL A 221 -23.86 7.34 6.74
C VAL A 221 -22.99 8.12 5.76
N LYS A 222 -23.29 8.03 4.46
CA LYS A 222 -22.42 8.59 3.41
C LYS A 222 -22.73 10.07 3.13
N VAL A 223 -24.01 10.39 2.95
CA VAL A 223 -24.45 11.72 2.52
C VAL A 223 -24.63 12.65 3.71
N ILE A 224 -25.48 12.29 4.69
CA ILE A 224 -25.78 13.18 5.82
C ILE A 224 -24.52 13.40 6.68
N GLY A 225 -23.74 12.34 6.91
CA GLY A 225 -22.44 12.42 7.55
C GLY A 225 -21.50 13.43 6.88
N LEU A 226 -21.32 13.31 5.56
CA LEU A 226 -20.48 14.22 4.79
C LEU A 226 -21.02 15.66 4.77
N GLN A 227 -22.34 15.85 4.64
CA GLN A 227 -22.96 17.18 4.67
C GLN A 227 -22.70 17.91 5.99
N ASN A 228 -22.72 17.19 7.12
CA ASN A 228 -22.42 17.79 8.40
C ASN A 228 -20.94 18.22 8.50
N LEU A 229 -20.02 17.36 8.05
CA LEU A 229 -18.59 17.69 8.00
C LEU A 229 -18.32 18.87 7.06
N ASP A 230 -18.95 18.90 5.89
CA ASP A 230 -18.85 19.99 4.94
C ASP A 230 -19.33 21.31 5.55
N LYS A 231 -20.52 21.34 6.16
CA LYS A 231 -21.06 22.52 6.85
C LYS A 231 -20.13 23.02 7.96
N LEU A 232 -19.62 22.13 8.81
CA LEU A 232 -18.74 22.52 9.91
C LEU A 232 -17.40 23.07 9.39
N THR A 233 -16.84 22.44 8.36
CA THR A 233 -15.52 22.84 7.84
C THR A 233 -15.54 24.19 7.14
N ARG A 234 -16.66 24.53 6.48
CA ARG A 234 -16.88 25.84 5.84
C ARG A 234 -16.89 27.00 6.84
N HIS A 235 -17.41 26.77 8.04
CA HIS A 235 -17.67 27.83 9.01
C HIS A 235 -16.75 27.81 10.23
N GLY A 236 -15.96 26.75 10.41
CA GLY A 236 -15.14 26.55 11.61
C GLY A 236 -13.72 27.13 11.53
N GLY A 237 -13.33 27.77 10.42
CA GLY A 237 -12.02 28.40 10.27
C GLY A 237 -10.84 27.41 10.26
N TYR A 238 -11.07 26.21 9.75
CA TYR A 238 -10.04 25.16 9.65
C TYR A 238 -9.12 25.40 8.45
N GLU A 239 -7.83 25.11 8.63
CA GLU A 239 -6.83 25.12 7.55
C GLU A 239 -6.60 23.69 7.06
N LEU A 240 -7.55 23.16 6.29
CA LEU A 240 -7.44 21.79 5.78
C LEU A 240 -6.44 21.72 4.61
N ASP A 241 -5.57 20.71 4.64
CA ASP A 241 -4.81 20.23 3.49
C ASP A 241 -5.68 19.34 2.59
N SER A 242 -6.68 18.65 3.16
CA SER A 242 -7.50 17.68 2.45
C SER A 242 -8.95 17.61 2.96
N PHE A 243 -9.89 17.61 2.01
CA PHE A 243 -11.28 17.20 2.22
C PHE A 243 -11.57 16.10 1.21
N THR A 244 -11.33 14.85 1.58
CA THR A 244 -11.38 13.70 0.67
C THR A 244 -12.51 12.76 1.02
N VAL A 245 -13.18 12.25 -0.01
CA VAL A 245 -14.33 11.37 0.07
C VAL A 245 -14.08 10.15 -0.80
N PHE A 246 -14.34 8.97 -0.27
CA PHE A 246 -14.24 7.74 -1.03
C PHE A 246 -15.60 7.41 -1.62
N SER A 247 -15.69 7.61 -2.93
CA SER A 247 -16.79 7.17 -3.77
C SER A 247 -16.46 5.80 -4.39
N SER A 248 -17.26 5.35 -5.35
CA SER A 248 -17.04 4.12 -6.10
C SER A 248 -17.42 4.32 -7.56
N VAL A 249 -16.75 3.60 -8.47
CA VAL A 249 -17.16 3.52 -9.89
C VAL A 249 -18.61 3.02 -10.08
N ALA A 250 -19.25 2.48 -9.03
CA ALA A 250 -20.68 2.18 -9.02
C ALA A 250 -21.56 3.42 -9.30
N SER A 251 -21.17 4.62 -8.87
CA SER A 251 -21.90 5.85 -9.21
C SER A 251 -21.79 6.21 -10.69
N LEU A 252 -20.71 5.78 -11.36
CA LEU A 252 -20.43 6.07 -12.76
C LEU A 252 -21.09 5.05 -13.70
N PHE A 253 -20.85 3.76 -13.48
CA PHE A 253 -21.33 2.69 -14.37
C PHE A 253 -22.68 2.11 -13.94
N GLY A 254 -23.10 2.39 -12.71
CA GLY A 254 -24.18 1.65 -12.05
C GLY A 254 -23.71 0.29 -11.54
N SER A 255 -24.47 -0.24 -10.59
CA SER A 255 -24.28 -1.60 -10.07
C SER A 255 -25.65 -2.19 -9.72
N VAL A 256 -25.94 -3.36 -10.27
CA VAL A 256 -27.23 -4.04 -10.07
C VAL A 256 -27.38 -4.44 -8.61
N GLY A 257 -28.52 -4.09 -8.01
CA GLY A 257 -28.77 -4.30 -6.58
C GLY A 257 -28.18 -3.23 -5.67
N GLN A 258 -27.51 -2.21 -6.21
CA GLN A 258 -26.81 -1.18 -5.43
C GLN A 258 -27.31 0.24 -5.74
N SER A 259 -28.59 0.42 -6.09
CA SER A 259 -29.13 1.73 -6.49
C SER A 259 -29.01 2.80 -5.38
N ASN A 260 -29.23 2.41 -4.12
CA ASN A 260 -28.99 3.26 -2.94
C ASN A 260 -27.50 3.63 -2.77
N TYR A 261 -26.59 2.68 -2.96
CA TYR A 261 -25.14 2.92 -2.88
C TYR A 261 -24.65 3.83 -4.02
N CYS A 262 -25.10 3.59 -5.26
CA CYS A 262 -24.79 4.45 -6.41
C CYS A 262 -25.25 5.89 -6.15
N ASN A 263 -26.49 6.06 -5.66
CA ASN A 263 -27.03 7.37 -5.31
C ASN A 263 -26.23 8.08 -4.21
N ALA A 264 -25.92 7.37 -3.13
CA ALA A 264 -25.18 7.95 -2.00
C ALA A 264 -23.76 8.38 -2.41
N ASN A 265 -23.08 7.60 -3.25
CA ASN A 265 -21.78 7.95 -3.84
C ASN A 265 -21.87 9.21 -4.71
N ALA A 266 -22.81 9.25 -5.66
CA ALA A 266 -23.02 10.40 -6.55
C ALA A 266 -23.37 11.68 -5.75
N ALA A 267 -24.21 11.57 -4.71
CA ALA A 267 -24.55 12.70 -3.86
C ALA A 267 -23.33 13.27 -3.12
N CYS A 268 -22.37 12.41 -2.73
CA CYS A 268 -21.12 12.86 -2.11
C CYS A 268 -20.19 13.56 -3.11
N GLU A 269 -20.14 13.08 -4.36
CA GLU A 269 -19.40 13.72 -5.45
C GLU A 269 -19.92 15.13 -5.71
N THR A 270 -21.25 15.33 -5.73
CA THR A 270 -21.87 16.66 -5.88
C THR A 270 -21.49 17.61 -4.73
N ILE A 271 -21.26 17.12 -3.51
CA ILE A 271 -20.78 17.97 -2.41
C ILE A 271 -19.37 18.49 -2.71
N VAL A 272 -18.48 17.63 -3.20
CA VAL A 272 -17.12 18.04 -3.61
C VAL A 272 -17.17 18.98 -4.80
N GLU A 273 -17.96 18.68 -5.83
CA GLU A 273 -18.16 19.56 -6.98
C GLU A 273 -18.64 20.95 -6.55
N ARG A 274 -19.60 21.02 -5.63
CA ARG A 274 -20.12 22.27 -5.10
C ARG A 274 -19.06 23.06 -4.33
N ARG A 275 -18.18 22.41 -3.56
CA ARG A 275 -17.06 23.09 -2.88
C ARG A 275 -16.10 23.73 -3.89
N HIS A 276 -15.81 23.04 -4.99
CA HIS A 276 -15.00 23.58 -6.10
C HIS A 276 -15.69 24.77 -6.77
N PHE A 277 -16.98 24.64 -7.11
CA PHE A 277 -17.77 25.71 -7.73
C PHE A 277 -17.81 26.99 -6.88
N GLU A 278 -17.91 26.83 -5.55
CA GLU A 278 -17.94 27.94 -4.60
C GLU A 278 -16.54 28.46 -4.22
N GLY A 279 -15.47 27.95 -4.84
CA GLY A 279 -14.09 28.42 -4.64
C GLY A 279 -13.52 28.12 -3.25
N ILE A 280 -14.04 27.10 -2.56
CA ILE A 280 -13.53 26.71 -1.23
C ILE A 280 -12.17 26.04 -1.42
N VAL A 281 -11.21 26.39 -0.55
CA VAL A 281 -9.89 25.76 -0.54
C VAL A 281 -9.69 25.03 0.80
N PRO A 282 -9.45 23.71 0.79
CA PRO A 282 -9.39 22.84 -0.39
C PRO A 282 -10.80 22.56 -0.94
N GLY A 283 -10.92 22.53 -2.27
CA GLY A 283 -12.16 22.19 -2.98
C GLY A 283 -12.57 20.75 -2.73
N GLY A 284 -11.59 19.89 -2.42
CA GLY A 284 -11.77 18.51 -2.02
C GLY A 284 -11.53 17.52 -3.16
N LEU A 285 -11.57 16.24 -2.82
CA LEU A 285 -11.36 15.11 -3.73
C LEU A 285 -12.44 14.06 -3.47
N ALA A 286 -13.18 13.66 -4.50
CA ALA A 286 -14.03 12.47 -4.48
C ALA A 286 -13.38 11.42 -5.38
N VAL A 287 -12.90 10.33 -4.81
CA VAL A 287 -12.30 9.24 -5.59
C VAL A 287 -13.34 8.17 -5.86
N GLN A 288 -13.71 7.96 -7.12
CA GLN A 288 -14.54 6.84 -7.54
C GLN A 288 -13.66 5.59 -7.64
N TRP A 289 -13.50 4.87 -6.53
CA TRP A 289 -12.68 3.67 -6.48
C TRP A 289 -13.33 2.51 -7.24
N GLY A 290 -12.50 1.77 -7.98
CA GLY A 290 -12.79 0.45 -8.51
C GLY A 290 -13.02 -0.58 -7.40
N LEU A 291 -13.06 -1.87 -7.77
CA LEU A 291 -12.98 -2.93 -6.78
C LEU A 291 -11.65 -2.80 -6.04
N ILE A 292 -11.69 -2.77 -4.72
CA ILE A 292 -10.51 -2.74 -3.87
C ILE A 292 -10.39 -4.09 -3.19
N ASP A 293 -9.22 -4.70 -3.31
CA ASP A 293 -8.87 -5.94 -2.65
C ASP A 293 -8.79 -5.70 -1.14
N ASN A 294 -9.94 -5.79 -0.49
CA ASN A 294 -10.02 -5.61 0.94
C ASN A 294 -9.44 -6.83 1.63
N VAL A 295 -8.45 -6.59 2.50
CA VAL A 295 -8.08 -7.51 3.59
C VAL A 295 -9.35 -7.82 4.42
N GLY A 296 -10.09 -8.86 4.02
CA GLY A 296 -11.23 -9.42 4.74
C GLY A 296 -12.68 -9.05 4.32
N PHE A 297 -12.95 -8.25 3.28
CA PHE A 297 -14.33 -7.99 2.81
C PHE A 297 -14.69 -8.76 1.53
N LEU A 298 -13.83 -8.74 0.49
CA LEU A 298 -14.05 -9.54 -0.72
C LEU A 298 -13.95 -11.05 -0.44
N ALA A 299 -13.25 -11.44 0.64
CA ALA A 299 -13.19 -12.83 1.10
C ALA A 299 -14.48 -13.35 1.75
N LYS A 300 -15.51 -12.52 1.98
CA LYS A 300 -16.73 -12.91 2.71
C LYS A 300 -18.01 -13.02 1.89
N GLU A 301 -18.05 -12.53 0.67
CA GLU A 301 -19.23 -12.64 -0.19
C GLU A 301 -18.84 -13.22 -1.55
N GLU A 302 -19.02 -14.54 -1.71
CA GLU A 302 -18.97 -15.28 -2.98
C GLU A 302 -20.08 -14.86 -3.99
N ASN A 303 -20.81 -13.76 -3.74
CA ASN A 303 -21.97 -13.33 -4.54
C ASN A 303 -21.88 -11.88 -5.03
N ALA A 304 -20.67 -11.31 -5.17
CA ALA A 304 -20.49 -10.05 -5.91
C ALA A 304 -20.46 -10.28 -7.43
N ASP A 305 -21.32 -11.18 -7.92
CA ASP A 305 -21.42 -11.53 -9.34
C ASP A 305 -22.54 -10.71 -9.99
N MET A 306 -22.49 -9.39 -9.85
CA MET A 306 -23.36 -8.48 -10.60
C MET A 306 -22.68 -7.14 -10.90
N THR A 307 -22.30 -6.99 -12.18
CA THR A 307 -21.96 -5.74 -12.90
C THR A 307 -20.68 -4.98 -12.49
N PHE A 308 -19.53 -5.65 -12.59
CA PHE A 308 -18.25 -5.02 -12.95
C PHE A 308 -17.43 -5.95 -13.86
N SER A 309 -18.02 -6.45 -14.95
CA SER A 309 -17.38 -7.46 -15.83
C SER A 309 -16.03 -7.04 -16.45
N GLN A 310 -15.63 -5.77 -16.28
CA GLN A 310 -14.39 -5.20 -16.79
C GLN A 310 -13.58 -4.44 -15.74
N VAL A 311 -13.88 -4.53 -14.44
CA VAL A 311 -13.03 -3.93 -13.40
C VAL A 311 -12.48 -5.05 -12.52
N VAL A 312 -11.16 -5.08 -12.32
CA VAL A 312 -10.50 -6.06 -11.46
C VAL A 312 -10.16 -5.45 -10.11
N PRO A 313 -10.03 -6.27 -9.04
CA PRO A 313 -9.60 -5.81 -7.74
C PRO A 313 -8.23 -5.12 -7.80
N GLN A 314 -8.15 -3.91 -7.24
CA GLN A 314 -6.92 -3.16 -7.06
C GLN A 314 -6.34 -3.44 -5.69
N ASN A 315 -5.02 -3.56 -5.62
CA ASN A 315 -4.32 -3.62 -4.36
C ASN A 315 -4.46 -2.28 -3.60
N VAL A 316 -4.62 -2.35 -2.28
CA VAL A 316 -4.82 -1.17 -1.41
C VAL A 316 -3.60 -0.25 -1.42
N ASP A 317 -2.39 -0.79 -1.42
CA ASP A 317 -1.15 0.01 -1.42
C ASP A 317 -1.03 0.78 -2.74
N GLN A 318 -1.27 0.13 -3.88
CA GLN A 318 -1.30 0.80 -5.19
C GLN A 318 -2.38 1.89 -5.26
N SER A 319 -3.54 1.63 -4.64
CA SER A 319 -4.63 2.61 -4.55
C SER A 319 -4.21 3.81 -3.72
N LEU A 320 -3.58 3.59 -2.57
CA LEU A 320 -3.06 4.65 -1.70
C LEU A 320 -1.91 5.43 -2.36
N ASP A 321 -1.00 4.77 -3.09
CA ASP A 321 0.06 5.43 -3.86
C ASP A 321 -0.51 6.37 -4.92
N SER A 322 -1.63 5.98 -5.55
CA SER A 322 -2.32 6.84 -6.52
C SER A 322 -2.85 8.15 -5.90
N LEU A 323 -3.11 8.19 -4.58
CA LEU A 323 -3.61 9.40 -3.91
C LEU A 323 -2.65 10.59 -4.06
N HIS A 324 -1.35 10.35 -4.20
CA HIS A 324 -0.39 11.42 -4.47
C HIS A 324 -0.76 12.25 -5.70
N ALA A 325 -1.06 11.57 -6.81
CA ALA A 325 -1.47 12.21 -8.05
C ALA A 325 -2.91 12.76 -7.95
N LEU A 326 -3.82 11.99 -7.35
CA LEU A 326 -5.24 12.38 -7.26
C LEU A 326 -5.45 13.64 -6.41
N LEU A 327 -4.74 13.77 -5.29
CA LEU A 327 -4.83 14.94 -4.40
C LEU A 327 -4.25 16.21 -5.05
N ALA A 328 -3.26 16.07 -5.94
CA ALA A 328 -2.68 17.20 -6.66
C ALA A 328 -3.65 17.80 -7.70
N VAL A 329 -4.56 16.98 -8.23
CA VAL A 329 -5.59 17.42 -9.19
C VAL A 329 -6.85 17.90 -8.47
N GLY A 330 -7.35 17.13 -7.49
CA GLY A 330 -8.61 17.40 -6.82
C GLY A 330 -9.85 17.23 -7.73
N GLY A 331 -11.04 17.38 -7.17
CA GLY A 331 -12.31 17.23 -7.91
C GLY A 331 -12.84 15.80 -7.83
N ILE A 332 -13.55 15.34 -8.86
CA ILE A 332 -14.10 13.98 -8.93
C ILE A 332 -13.24 13.18 -9.91
N ILE A 333 -12.58 12.12 -9.42
CA ILE A 333 -11.64 11.33 -10.23
C ILE A 333 -11.88 9.84 -10.00
N SER A 334 -11.93 9.06 -11.07
CA SER A 334 -12.04 7.60 -11.00
C SER A 334 -10.67 6.95 -10.95
N SER A 335 -10.53 5.92 -10.11
CA SER A 335 -9.32 5.10 -10.01
C SER A 335 -9.74 3.63 -9.96
N TYR A 336 -9.62 2.96 -11.10
CA TYR A 336 -10.01 1.57 -11.29
C TYR A 336 -9.07 0.87 -12.28
N GLN A 337 -8.92 -0.44 -12.09
CA GLN A 337 -8.09 -1.28 -12.95
C GLN A 337 -8.98 -2.06 -13.91
N LEU A 338 -8.64 -2.00 -15.20
CA LEU A 338 -9.21 -2.87 -16.22
C LEU A 338 -8.42 -4.20 -16.26
N PRO A 339 -9.04 -5.32 -16.65
CA PRO A 339 -8.31 -6.51 -17.04
C PRO A 339 -7.26 -6.11 -18.05
N SER A 340 -6.00 -6.45 -17.79
CA SER A 340 -5.01 -6.42 -18.86
C SER A 340 -5.50 -7.41 -19.91
N GLY A 341 -5.91 -6.91 -21.08
CA GLY A 341 -6.00 -7.76 -22.25
C GLY A 341 -4.67 -8.49 -22.34
N LYS A 342 -4.70 -9.82 -22.40
CA LYS A 342 -3.50 -10.58 -22.75
C LYS A 342 -2.96 -9.96 -24.04
N VAL A 343 -1.87 -9.21 -23.96
CA VAL A 343 -0.95 -9.12 -25.08
C VAL A 343 -0.39 -10.52 -25.12
N ASP A 344 -0.92 -11.31 -26.04
CA ASP A 344 -0.45 -12.64 -26.38
C ASP A 344 0.93 -12.47 -27.06
N ASP A 345 1.93 -12.09 -26.27
CA ASP A 345 3.31 -12.45 -26.55
C ASP A 345 3.42 -13.89 -26.07
N GLY A 346 3.53 -14.82 -27.02
CA GLY A 346 3.41 -16.28 -26.85
C GLY A 346 4.47 -16.93 -25.96
N SER A 347 4.82 -16.33 -24.83
CA SER A 347 5.56 -16.97 -23.75
C SER A 347 4.60 -17.80 -22.90
N GLU A 348 4.58 -19.10 -23.20
CA GLU A 348 4.00 -20.17 -22.41
C GLU A 348 4.19 -19.92 -20.90
N SER A 349 3.09 -19.88 -20.14
CA SER A 349 3.11 -19.67 -18.69
C SER A 349 3.58 -20.93 -17.96
N ILE A 350 4.89 -21.18 -17.99
CA ILE A 350 5.54 -22.17 -17.14
C ILE A 350 5.55 -21.63 -15.71
N ILE A 351 4.89 -22.33 -14.81
CA ILE A 351 4.92 -21.98 -13.38
C ILE A 351 6.30 -22.34 -12.86
N THR A 352 7.07 -21.34 -12.45
CA THR A 352 8.37 -21.54 -11.82
C THR A 352 8.25 -21.58 -10.30
N ILE A 353 9.25 -22.16 -9.63
CA ILE A 353 9.33 -22.22 -8.17
C ILE A 353 9.26 -20.80 -7.56
N GLU A 354 9.82 -19.80 -8.23
CA GLU A 354 9.81 -18.41 -7.79
C GLU A 354 8.40 -17.81 -7.79
N VAL A 355 7.60 -18.11 -8.82
CA VAL A 355 6.19 -17.67 -8.90
C VAL A 355 5.35 -18.30 -7.80
N LEU A 356 5.55 -19.59 -7.52
CA LEU A 356 4.86 -20.27 -6.42
C LEU A 356 5.22 -19.65 -5.07
N LYS A 357 6.51 -19.44 -4.79
CA LYS A 357 6.97 -18.82 -3.55
C LYS A 357 6.47 -17.39 -3.39
N ALA A 358 6.46 -16.60 -4.47
CA ALA A 358 5.91 -15.25 -4.45
C ALA A 358 4.41 -15.24 -4.16
N LYS A 359 3.65 -16.18 -4.73
CA LYS A 359 2.23 -16.31 -4.46
C LYS A 359 1.94 -16.71 -3.01
N ILE A 360 2.73 -17.63 -2.47
CA ILE A 360 2.58 -18.08 -1.09
C ILE A 360 2.96 -16.98 -0.10
N ALA A 361 4.01 -16.20 -0.41
CA ALA A 361 4.34 -14.99 0.34
C ALA A 361 3.23 -13.93 0.31
N GLN A 362 2.50 -13.83 -0.81
CA GLN A 362 1.33 -12.95 -0.91
C GLN A 362 0.16 -13.43 -0.03
N ILE A 363 -0.09 -14.75 0.03
CA ILE A 363 -1.21 -15.34 0.79
C ILE A 363 -0.90 -15.38 2.30
N LEU A 364 0.30 -15.81 2.69
CA LEU A 364 0.68 -16.03 4.08
C LEU A 364 1.43 -14.86 4.72
N GLY A 365 1.89 -13.90 3.90
CA GLY A 365 2.64 -12.73 4.34
C GLY A 365 4.12 -13.03 4.62
N GLY A 366 5.02 -12.27 4.01
CA GLY A 366 6.47 -12.43 4.15
C GLY A 366 7.18 -12.18 2.83
N ASN A 367 8.47 -12.55 2.73
CA ASN A 367 9.19 -12.54 1.46
C ASN A 367 9.19 -13.94 0.83
N PRO A 368 9.27 -14.05 -0.52
CA PRO A 368 9.34 -15.35 -1.20
C PRO A 368 10.48 -16.25 -0.71
N GLY A 369 11.58 -15.65 -0.21
CA GLY A 369 12.74 -16.36 0.33
C GLY A 369 12.49 -17.07 1.67
N ASP A 370 11.43 -16.71 2.39
CA ASP A 370 11.13 -17.24 3.72
C ASP A 370 10.47 -18.64 3.67
N TYR A 371 10.06 -19.08 2.47
CA TYR A 371 9.34 -20.34 2.26
C TYR A 371 10.23 -21.39 1.59
N ASN A 372 10.36 -22.55 2.23
CA ASN A 372 11.12 -23.70 1.76
C ASN A 372 10.19 -24.71 1.07
N MET A 373 10.71 -25.40 0.04
CA MET A 373 9.94 -26.35 -0.76
C MET A 373 9.54 -27.60 0.03
N GLU A 374 10.36 -28.00 1.01
CA GLU A 374 10.19 -29.27 1.75
C GLU A 374 9.48 -29.10 3.10
N THR A 375 9.24 -27.87 3.54
CA THR A 375 8.59 -27.61 4.83
C THR A 375 7.06 -27.73 4.69
N PRO A 376 6.39 -28.51 5.56
CA PRO A 376 4.93 -28.59 5.56
C PRO A 376 4.27 -27.23 5.79
N LEU A 377 3.15 -27.00 5.09
CA LEU A 377 2.41 -25.74 5.09
C LEU A 377 1.86 -25.35 6.47
N ASP A 378 1.57 -26.32 7.33
CA ASP A 378 1.07 -26.06 8.69
C ASP A 378 2.11 -25.34 9.58
N GLN A 379 3.41 -25.58 9.35
CA GLN A 379 4.49 -24.91 10.06
C GLN A 379 4.58 -23.42 9.72
N TYR A 380 4.03 -23.01 8.58
CA TYR A 380 3.90 -21.60 8.19
C TYR A 380 2.62 -20.95 8.72
N GLY A 381 1.84 -21.63 9.56
CA GLY A 381 0.65 -21.05 10.19
C GLY A 381 -0.55 -20.94 9.25
N VAL A 382 -0.63 -21.81 8.25
CA VAL A 382 -1.72 -21.84 7.26
C VAL A 382 -3.06 -22.16 7.91
N ASP A 383 -3.94 -21.16 7.97
CA ASP A 383 -5.30 -21.27 8.49
C ASP A 383 -6.32 -21.73 7.42
N SER A 384 -7.57 -21.95 7.82
CA SER A 384 -8.61 -22.44 6.90
C SER A 384 -8.89 -21.49 5.72
N LEU A 385 -8.64 -20.19 5.87
CA LEU A 385 -8.85 -19.20 4.80
C LEU A 385 -7.68 -19.23 3.81
N SER A 386 -6.46 -19.25 4.32
CA SER A 386 -5.23 -19.36 3.53
C SER A 386 -5.21 -20.64 2.69
N ARG A 387 -5.76 -21.75 3.21
CA ARG A 387 -5.94 -23.00 2.44
C ARG A 387 -6.87 -22.81 1.25
N MET A 388 -7.99 -22.11 1.43
CA MET A 388 -8.94 -21.87 0.35
C MET A 388 -8.33 -20.98 -0.75
N GLU A 389 -7.50 -20.00 -0.39
CA GLU A 389 -6.78 -19.16 -1.36
C GLU A 389 -5.72 -19.94 -2.15
N ILE A 390 -4.98 -20.83 -1.49
CA ILE A 390 -4.01 -21.71 -2.15
C ILE A 390 -4.73 -22.65 -3.14
N VAL A 391 -5.83 -23.28 -2.69
CA VAL A 391 -6.64 -24.17 -3.54
C VAL A 391 -7.22 -23.40 -4.73
N GLY A 392 -7.81 -22.22 -4.50
CA GLY A 392 -8.37 -21.40 -5.58
C GLY A 392 -7.32 -20.85 -6.55
N TRP A 393 -6.07 -20.68 -6.10
CA TRP A 393 -4.96 -20.38 -7.00
C TRP A 393 -4.55 -21.61 -7.82
N MET A 394 -4.43 -22.78 -7.20
CA MET A 394 -4.08 -24.02 -7.91
C MET A 394 -5.13 -24.35 -8.98
N ASP A 395 -6.42 -24.28 -8.65
CA ASP A 395 -7.55 -24.59 -9.53
C ASP A 395 -7.56 -23.73 -10.81
N LYS A 396 -7.04 -22.50 -10.74
CA LYS A 396 -6.90 -21.61 -11.92
C LYS A 396 -5.77 -22.01 -12.87
N HIS A 397 -4.87 -22.90 -12.45
CA HIS A 397 -3.66 -23.26 -13.19
C HIS A 397 -3.61 -24.74 -13.60
N VAL A 398 -4.58 -25.55 -13.17
CA VAL A 398 -4.67 -26.96 -13.52
C VAL A 398 -5.99 -27.29 -14.21
N ASP A 399 -6.00 -28.31 -15.07
CA ASP A 399 -7.21 -28.76 -15.81
C ASP A 399 -8.15 -29.64 -14.95
N SER A 400 -7.92 -29.72 -13.64
CA SER A 400 -8.61 -30.63 -12.72
C SER A 400 -9.02 -29.92 -11.43
N ASN A 401 -10.28 -30.11 -11.00
CA ASN A 401 -10.78 -29.50 -9.76
C ASN A 401 -9.92 -29.87 -8.54
N VAL A 402 -9.27 -28.86 -7.96
CA VAL A 402 -8.51 -29.02 -6.71
C VAL A 402 -9.45 -28.86 -5.54
N THR A 403 -9.61 -29.91 -4.74
CA THR A 403 -10.46 -29.85 -3.54
C THR A 403 -9.64 -29.48 -2.30
N PRO A 404 -10.25 -28.84 -1.28
CA PRO A 404 -9.56 -28.52 -0.02
C PRO A 404 -8.98 -29.74 0.72
N ALA A 405 -9.46 -30.94 0.40
CA ALA A 405 -8.91 -32.20 0.90
C ALA A 405 -7.48 -32.50 0.39
N PHE A 406 -7.04 -31.81 -0.67
CA PHE A 406 -5.68 -31.90 -1.20
C PHE A 406 -4.64 -31.34 -0.22
N LEU A 407 -4.98 -30.26 0.50
CA LEU A 407 -4.09 -29.64 1.48
C LEU A 407 -4.19 -30.33 2.85
N THR A 408 -3.45 -31.42 3.00
CA THR A 408 -3.27 -32.13 4.27
C THR A 408 -2.24 -31.43 5.17
N SER A 409 -2.13 -31.84 6.43
CA SER A 409 -1.11 -31.31 7.36
C SER A 409 0.32 -31.50 6.88
N GLU A 410 0.58 -32.48 6.02
CA GLU A 410 1.92 -32.78 5.51
C GLU A 410 2.20 -32.18 4.13
N THR A 411 1.27 -31.41 3.56
CA THR A 411 1.43 -30.86 2.21
C THR A 411 2.52 -29.79 2.21
N THR A 412 3.51 -29.94 1.32
CA THR A 412 4.62 -28.99 1.15
C THR A 412 4.48 -28.20 -0.16
N LEU A 413 5.27 -27.14 -0.32
CA LEU A 413 5.31 -26.37 -1.57
C LEU A 413 5.84 -27.21 -2.75
N GLN A 414 6.69 -28.20 -2.48
CA GLN A 414 7.15 -29.17 -3.48
C GLN A 414 5.97 -29.98 -4.05
N VAL A 415 5.09 -30.48 -3.18
CA VAL A 415 3.92 -31.27 -3.60
C VAL A 415 2.95 -30.42 -4.44
N ILE A 416 2.75 -29.15 -4.05
CA ILE A 416 1.93 -28.21 -4.84
C ILE A 416 2.56 -27.95 -6.20
N PHE A 417 3.88 -27.68 -6.24
CA PHE A 417 4.61 -27.43 -7.47
C PHE A 417 4.55 -28.62 -8.44
N GLU A 418 4.77 -29.84 -7.94
CA GLU A 418 4.70 -31.07 -8.74
C GLU A 418 3.30 -31.32 -9.26
N TYR A 419 2.27 -31.14 -8.42
CA TYR A 419 0.88 -31.33 -8.82
C TYR A 419 0.46 -30.33 -9.91
N VAL A 420 0.78 -29.05 -9.72
CA VAL A 420 0.47 -27.98 -10.66
C VAL A 420 1.27 -28.12 -11.95
N SER A 421 2.53 -28.54 -11.89
CA SER A 421 3.34 -28.80 -13.07
C SER A 421 2.81 -29.99 -13.88
N ALA A 422 2.39 -31.07 -13.20
CA ALA A 422 1.87 -32.28 -13.84
C ALA A 422 0.46 -32.12 -14.44
N HIS A 423 -0.36 -31.25 -13.88
CA HIS A 423 -1.75 -31.00 -14.33
C HIS A 423 -1.92 -29.61 -14.97
N SER A 424 -0.81 -28.94 -15.28
CA SER A 424 -0.81 -27.65 -15.96
C SER A 424 -1.56 -27.77 -17.29
N ILE A 425 -2.32 -26.72 -17.63
CA ILE A 425 -3.16 -26.68 -18.84
C ILE A 425 -2.25 -26.77 -20.08
N ASN A 426 -2.08 -27.98 -20.60
CA ASN A 426 -1.33 -28.26 -21.82
C ASN A 426 -2.25 -28.04 -23.02
N VAL A 427 -2.28 -26.83 -23.57
CA VAL A 427 -2.96 -26.58 -24.86
C VAL A 427 -2.05 -27.06 -25.99
N GLY A 428 -1.91 -28.38 -26.10
CA GLY A 428 -0.99 -29.03 -27.01
C GLY A 428 -1.44 -30.43 -27.41
N SER A 429 -2.72 -30.62 -27.76
CA SER A 429 -3.15 -31.82 -28.52
C SER A 429 -4.47 -31.68 -29.31
N SER A 430 -5.12 -30.52 -29.32
CA SER A 430 -6.36 -30.33 -30.09
C SER A 430 -6.15 -29.92 -31.56
N ASN A 431 -4.91 -29.69 -32.01
CA ASN A 431 -4.62 -29.28 -33.39
C ASN A 431 -4.45 -30.43 -34.41
N ASP A 432 -4.41 -31.69 -33.97
CA ASP A 432 -4.38 -32.83 -34.90
C ASP A 432 -5.78 -33.34 -35.32
N LYS A 433 -6.85 -32.93 -34.63
CA LYS A 433 -8.23 -33.29 -35.03
C LYS A 433 -8.93 -32.26 -35.94
N LEU A 434 -8.27 -31.13 -36.24
CA LEU A 434 -8.79 -30.10 -37.14
C LEU A 434 -8.12 -30.12 -38.54
N ASN A 435 -7.07 -30.93 -38.74
CA ASN A 435 -6.41 -31.09 -40.04
C ASN A 435 -6.87 -32.32 -40.85
N GLU A 436 -7.65 -33.25 -40.28
CA GLU A 436 -8.30 -34.32 -41.07
C GLU A 436 -9.60 -33.85 -41.74
N HIS A 437 -10.31 -32.85 -41.21
CA HIS A 437 -11.57 -32.36 -41.79
C HIS A 437 -11.42 -31.22 -42.82
N ARG A 438 -10.21 -30.74 -43.11
CA ARG A 438 -9.98 -29.69 -44.13
C ARG A 438 -9.45 -30.20 -45.47
N ASN A 439 -9.17 -31.50 -45.61
CA ASN A 439 -8.72 -32.11 -46.87
C ASN A 439 -9.81 -32.89 -47.64
N GLU A 440 -11.06 -32.93 -47.15
CA GLU A 440 -12.16 -33.63 -47.86
C GLU A 440 -13.16 -32.70 -48.59
N GLU A 441 -13.09 -31.36 -48.43
CA GLU A 441 -14.01 -30.42 -49.11
C GLU A 441 -13.37 -29.58 -50.23
N SER A 442 -12.18 -29.95 -50.72
CA SER A 442 -11.56 -29.29 -51.89
C SER A 442 -11.34 -30.24 -53.09
N GLY A 443 -12.13 -31.30 -53.19
CA GLY A 443 -12.07 -32.26 -54.29
C GLY A 443 -13.45 -32.77 -54.72
N SER A 444 -14.25 -31.93 -55.38
CA SER A 444 -15.24 -32.35 -56.39
C SER A 444 -15.61 -31.21 -57.32
#